data_AF-A0A524QR51-F1
#
_entry.id   AF-A0A524QR51-F1
#
_cell.length_a   1.000
_cell.length_b   1.000
_cell.length_c   1.000
_cell.angle_alpha   90.00
_cell.angle_beta   90.00
_cell.angle_gamma   90.00
#
_symmetry.space_group_name_H-M   'P 1'
#
loop_
_entity.id
_entity.type
_entity.pdbx_description
1 polymer ?
#
loop_
_entity_poly.entity_id
_entity_poly.type
_entity_poly.pdbx_seq_one_letter_code
_entity_poly.pdbx_strand_id
1 'polypeptide(L)'
;MQQNESGQRELFKTRTGFILAAVGSAVGLGNMWRFPYVAAEGGGAAFVFLYIILTLAIGIPLMLSEFSIGRGAKLSPIGALRKVGGRGWSLLGFMYVITGFIILAYYSVIAGWVVRYAVDGIFSGFPANPAEHFGVVTTGMSPIWYHLVVMGTTIFIVSMGVQKGIERAAIILMPVLFGILVLLALWAFTLDGALEGYAFYLRPSFSELFDPDILSQAAGQAFYSLSLGMGCMLTFSSYLSDDINMNREATTIAFSDFGVAFIAGLVVFPVIFALGMQNDVSESTVGALFIALP
;
A
#
# COMPACT_ATOMS: atom_id res chain seq x y z
N MET A 1 -21.49 -2.56 11.78
CA MET A 1 -21.96 -2.50 10.38
C MET A 1 -23.07 -1.48 10.35
N GLN A 2 -22.89 -0.36 9.65
CA GLN A 2 -23.95 0.64 9.52
C GLN A 2 -24.96 0.13 8.49
N GLN A 3 -26.21 -0.04 8.94
CA GLN A 3 -27.34 -0.32 8.07
C GLN A 3 -27.94 1.03 7.65
N ASN A 4 -28.34 1.18 6.39
CA ASN A 4 -29.17 2.32 6.01
C ASN A 4 -30.52 2.25 6.76
N GLU A 5 -31.29 3.35 6.77
CA GLU A 5 -32.61 3.44 7.42
C GLU A 5 -33.60 2.32 7.00
N SER A 6 -33.31 1.59 5.91
CA SER A 6 -34.04 0.42 5.41
C SER A 6 -33.51 -0.96 5.85
N GLY A 7 -32.50 -1.04 6.72
CA GLY A 7 -31.86 -2.30 7.13
C GLY A 7 -30.94 -2.92 6.06
N GLN A 8 -30.78 -2.29 4.90
CA GLN A 8 -29.92 -2.77 3.81
C GLN A 8 -28.48 -2.30 3.99
N ARG A 9 -27.53 -3.17 3.64
CA ARG A 9 -26.09 -2.86 3.64
C ARG A 9 -25.83 -1.75 2.62
N GLU A 10 -25.01 -0.77 3.00
CA GLU A 10 -24.49 0.24 2.07
C GLU A 10 -23.76 -0.44 0.89
N LEU A 11 -23.62 0.25 -0.24
CA LEU A 11 -22.80 -0.19 -1.37
C LEU A 11 -21.90 0.96 -1.80
N PHE A 12 -20.81 0.68 -2.51
CA PHE A 12 -20.08 1.74 -3.20
C PHE A 12 -21.01 2.45 -4.19
N LYS A 13 -20.96 3.78 -4.21
CA LYS A 13 -21.80 4.60 -5.10
C LYS A 13 -21.34 4.49 -6.55
N THR A 14 -20.03 4.38 -6.76
CA THR A 14 -19.44 4.31 -8.09
C THR A 14 -18.41 3.20 -8.22
N ARG A 15 -18.29 2.65 -9.43
CA ARG A 15 -17.20 1.75 -9.81
C ARG A 15 -15.83 2.37 -9.50
N THR A 16 -15.64 3.63 -9.87
CA THR A 16 -14.38 4.36 -9.63
C THR A 16 -14.07 4.48 -8.14
N GLY A 17 -15.09 4.73 -7.32
CA GLY A 17 -14.96 4.77 -5.87
C GLY A 17 -14.47 3.45 -5.27
N PHE A 18 -15.02 2.33 -5.73
CA PHE A 18 -14.53 1.00 -5.33
C PHE A 18 -13.08 0.77 -5.75
N ILE A 19 -12.73 1.03 -7.02
CA ILE A 19 -11.35 0.84 -7.51
C ILE A 19 -10.39 1.70 -6.71
N LEU A 20 -10.65 3.00 -6.55
CA LEU A 20 -9.75 3.89 -5.85
C LEU A 20 -9.65 3.55 -4.36
N ALA A 21 -10.72 3.07 -3.72
CA ALA A 21 -10.66 2.57 -2.35
C ALA A 21 -9.80 1.30 -2.25
N ALA A 22 -9.97 0.34 -3.17
CA ALA A 22 -9.18 -0.88 -3.20
C ALA A 22 -7.71 -0.60 -3.53
N VAL A 23 -7.43 0.21 -4.55
CA VAL A 23 -6.07 0.68 -4.85
C VAL A 23 -5.50 1.43 -3.66
N GLY A 24 -6.28 2.27 -2.97
CA GLY A 24 -5.82 2.98 -1.76
C GLY A 24 -5.57 2.09 -0.55
N SER A 25 -6.16 0.89 -0.49
CA SER A 25 -5.76 -0.12 0.50
C SER A 25 -4.51 -0.89 0.10
N ALA A 26 -4.30 -1.11 -1.20
CA ALA A 26 -3.15 -1.82 -1.74
C ALA A 26 -1.89 -0.94 -1.70
N VAL A 27 -2.03 0.29 -2.16
CA VAL A 27 -1.00 1.32 -2.19
C VAL A 27 -0.75 1.86 -0.78
N GLY A 28 0.43 1.56 -0.25
CA GLY A 28 0.88 2.10 1.03
C GLY A 28 2.37 2.39 1.07
N LEU A 29 2.91 2.50 2.28
CA LEU A 29 4.35 2.70 2.51
C LEU A 29 5.19 1.56 1.92
N GLY A 30 4.62 0.36 1.79
CA GLY A 30 5.26 -0.77 1.12
C GLY A 30 5.57 -0.51 -0.36
N ASN A 31 4.66 0.13 -1.09
CA ASN A 31 4.87 0.48 -2.50
C ASN A 31 5.95 1.54 -2.63
N MET A 32 5.99 2.48 -1.69
CA MET A 32 6.94 3.60 -1.70
C MET A 32 8.39 3.17 -1.53
N TRP A 33 8.64 2.08 -0.78
CA TRP A 33 10.01 1.68 -0.46
C TRP A 33 10.31 0.21 -0.62
N ARG A 34 9.49 -0.65 -0.01
CA ARG A 34 9.75 -2.10 0.01
C ARG A 34 9.80 -2.67 -1.41
N PHE A 35 8.85 -2.30 -2.27
CA PHE A 35 8.84 -2.78 -3.65
C PHE A 35 10.09 -2.34 -4.43
N PRO A 36 10.43 -1.03 -4.52
CA PRO A 36 11.66 -0.60 -5.15
C PRO A 36 12.91 -1.33 -4.66
N TYR A 37 13.04 -1.49 -3.35
CA TYR A 37 14.19 -2.11 -2.71
C TYR A 37 14.33 -3.59 -3.08
N VAL A 38 13.28 -4.38 -2.84
CA VAL A 38 13.26 -5.82 -3.16
C VAL A 38 13.44 -6.03 -4.67
N ALA A 39 12.92 -5.12 -5.51
CA ALA A 39 13.13 -5.19 -6.95
C ALA A 39 14.60 -4.93 -7.32
N ALA A 40 15.24 -3.91 -6.77
CA ALA A 40 16.64 -3.61 -7.07
C ALA A 40 17.59 -4.74 -6.60
N GLU A 41 17.39 -5.26 -5.38
CA GLU A 41 18.16 -6.40 -4.87
C GLU A 41 17.86 -7.70 -5.63
N GLY A 42 16.60 -7.89 -6.05
CA GLY A 42 16.12 -9.09 -6.73
C GLY A 42 16.48 -9.21 -8.22
N GLY A 43 17.38 -8.36 -8.73
CA GLY A 43 17.78 -8.35 -10.14
C GLY A 43 17.05 -7.31 -11.02
N GLY A 44 16.58 -6.22 -10.40
CA GLY A 44 16.03 -5.03 -11.05
C GLY A 44 14.82 -5.32 -11.95
N ALA A 45 14.93 -4.98 -13.23
CA ALA A 45 13.84 -5.20 -14.19
C ALA A 45 13.46 -6.69 -14.36
N ALA A 46 14.37 -7.62 -14.10
CA ALA A 46 14.06 -9.06 -14.12
C ALA A 46 13.09 -9.42 -12.98
N PHE A 47 13.30 -8.88 -11.78
CA PHE A 47 12.38 -9.04 -10.65
C PHE A 47 11.01 -8.47 -10.98
N VAL A 48 10.96 -7.27 -11.56
CA VAL A 48 9.70 -6.62 -11.96
C VAL A 48 8.89 -7.52 -12.89
N PHE A 49 9.55 -8.16 -13.86
CA PHE A 49 8.91 -9.10 -14.76
C PHE A 49 8.36 -10.35 -14.02
N LEU A 50 9.16 -10.95 -13.13
CA LEU A 50 8.73 -12.06 -12.28
C LEU A 50 7.53 -11.67 -11.40
N TYR A 51 7.59 -10.50 -10.75
CA TYR A 51 6.51 -9.98 -9.92
C TYR A 51 5.21 -9.82 -10.72
N ILE A 52 5.27 -9.31 -11.95
CA ILE A 52 4.08 -9.21 -12.83
C ILE A 52 3.50 -10.60 -13.11
N ILE A 53 4.35 -11.58 -13.43
CA ILE A 53 3.89 -12.96 -13.67
C ILE A 53 3.21 -13.54 -12.42
N LEU A 54 3.83 -13.42 -11.24
CA LEU A 54 3.26 -13.92 -9.99
C LEU A 54 1.98 -13.19 -9.59
N THR A 55 1.91 -11.89 -9.86
CA THR A 55 0.70 -11.08 -9.66
C THR A 55 -0.43 -11.58 -10.56
N LEU A 56 -0.15 -11.86 -11.84
CA LEU A 56 -1.14 -12.41 -12.77
C LEU A 56 -1.57 -13.84 -12.41
N ALA A 57 -0.61 -14.69 -12.04
CA ALA A 57 -0.82 -16.12 -11.80
C ALA A 57 -1.39 -16.45 -10.42
N ILE A 58 -1.11 -15.63 -9.41
CA ILE A 58 -1.44 -15.90 -8.00
C ILE A 58 -2.23 -14.73 -7.40
N GLY A 59 -1.70 -13.51 -7.52
CA GLY A 59 -2.29 -12.31 -6.90
C GLY A 59 -3.73 -12.05 -7.36
N ILE A 60 -3.96 -11.95 -8.67
CA ILE A 60 -5.29 -11.70 -9.25
C ILE A 60 -6.27 -12.84 -8.95
N PRO A 61 -5.93 -14.13 -9.16
CA PRO A 61 -6.83 -15.23 -8.78
C PRO A 61 -7.21 -15.24 -7.30
N LEU A 62 -6.27 -14.92 -6.41
CA LEU A 62 -6.55 -14.82 -4.98
C LEU A 62 -7.43 -13.61 -4.65
N MET A 63 -7.18 -12.46 -5.26
CA MET A 63 -8.05 -11.29 -5.14
C MET A 63 -9.48 -11.59 -5.61
N LEU A 64 -9.63 -12.29 -6.73
CA LEU A 64 -10.92 -12.73 -7.25
C LEU A 64 -11.63 -13.71 -6.33
N SER A 65 -10.87 -14.56 -5.63
CA SER A 65 -11.40 -15.46 -4.60
C SER A 65 -11.97 -14.66 -3.42
N GLU A 66 -11.23 -13.68 -2.91
CA GLU A 66 -11.73 -12.77 -1.87
C GLU A 66 -12.94 -11.96 -2.34
N PHE A 67 -12.92 -11.46 -3.59
CA PHE A 67 -14.03 -10.73 -4.18
C PHE A 67 -15.31 -11.56 -4.28
N SER A 68 -15.16 -12.80 -4.75
CA SER A 68 -16.29 -13.72 -4.92
C SER A 68 -16.92 -14.08 -3.56
N ILE A 69 -16.09 -14.34 -2.54
CA ILE A 69 -16.56 -14.62 -1.19
C ILE A 69 -17.23 -13.39 -0.58
N GLY A 70 -16.59 -12.22 -0.66
CA GLY A 70 -17.09 -10.98 -0.08
C GLY A 70 -18.41 -10.55 -0.70
N ARG A 71 -18.45 -10.41 -2.04
CA ARG A 71 -19.66 -10.01 -2.77
C ARG A 71 -20.79 -11.03 -2.64
N GLY A 72 -20.49 -12.33 -2.72
CA GLY A 72 -21.50 -13.38 -2.60
C GLY A 72 -22.06 -13.52 -1.18
N ALA A 73 -21.25 -13.27 -0.15
CA ALA A 73 -21.71 -13.35 1.22
C ALA A 73 -22.43 -12.08 1.70
N LYS A 74 -21.96 -10.89 1.29
CA LYS A 74 -22.37 -9.56 1.81
C LYS A 74 -22.26 -9.45 3.34
N LEU A 75 -21.24 -10.10 3.92
CA LEU A 75 -20.97 -10.19 5.36
C LEU A 75 -19.54 -9.74 5.68
N SER A 76 -19.20 -9.60 6.97
CA SER A 76 -17.80 -9.43 7.42
C SER A 76 -16.97 -10.69 7.13
N PRO A 77 -15.62 -10.61 7.13
CA PRO A 77 -14.75 -11.75 6.86
C PRO A 77 -15.12 -13.04 7.63
N ILE A 78 -15.36 -12.92 8.94
CA ILE A 78 -15.78 -14.06 9.79
C ILE A 78 -17.10 -14.68 9.30
N GLY A 79 -18.10 -13.84 9.05
CA GLY A 79 -19.42 -14.30 8.61
C GLY A 79 -19.40 -14.86 7.19
N ALA A 80 -18.63 -14.24 6.30
CA ALA A 80 -18.51 -14.63 4.90
C ALA A 80 -17.83 -15.99 4.76
N LEU A 81 -16.67 -16.18 5.40
CA LEU A 81 -15.94 -17.45 5.38
C LEU A 81 -16.75 -18.55 6.06
N ARG A 82 -17.45 -18.24 7.16
CA ARG A 82 -18.36 -19.20 7.80
C ARG A 82 -19.54 -19.61 6.90
N LYS A 83 -20.10 -18.67 6.13
CA LYS A 83 -21.23 -18.93 5.22
C LYS A 83 -20.79 -19.81 4.04
N VAL A 84 -19.60 -19.56 3.49
CA VAL A 84 -19.11 -20.27 2.30
C VAL A 84 -18.47 -21.61 2.65
N GLY A 85 -17.63 -21.67 3.68
CA GLY A 85 -16.87 -22.87 4.04
C GLY A 85 -17.41 -23.66 5.24
N GLY A 86 -18.36 -23.11 6.01
CA GLY A 86 -18.87 -23.70 7.24
C GLY A 86 -18.11 -23.26 8.49
N ARG A 87 -18.45 -23.85 9.66
CA ARG A 87 -17.96 -23.38 10.97
C ARG A 87 -16.44 -23.39 11.12
N GLY A 88 -15.72 -24.35 10.53
CA GLY A 88 -14.25 -24.41 10.64
C GLY A 88 -13.55 -23.19 10.02
N TRP A 89 -14.13 -22.62 8.95
CA TRP A 89 -13.56 -21.49 8.23
C TRP A 89 -13.73 -20.15 8.94
N SER A 90 -14.54 -20.08 10.02
CA SER A 90 -14.58 -18.87 10.84
C SER A 90 -13.25 -18.58 11.52
N LEU A 91 -12.42 -19.61 11.79
CA LEU A 91 -11.09 -19.43 12.36
C LEU A 91 -10.20 -18.58 11.46
N LEU A 92 -10.25 -18.84 10.14
CA LEU A 92 -9.54 -18.02 9.15
C LEU A 92 -10.06 -16.58 9.14
N GLY A 93 -11.38 -16.38 9.27
CA GLY A 93 -11.95 -15.04 9.37
C GLY A 93 -11.52 -14.28 10.63
N PHE A 94 -11.36 -14.97 11.76
CA PHE A 94 -10.79 -14.37 12.97
C PHE A 94 -9.32 -13.99 12.76
N MET A 95 -8.55 -14.86 12.11
CA MET A 95 -7.17 -14.58 11.75
C MET A 95 -7.07 -13.31 10.88
N TYR A 96 -7.94 -13.14 9.88
CA TYR A 96 -7.98 -11.92 9.06
C TYR A 96 -8.20 -10.65 9.91
N VAL A 97 -9.16 -10.69 10.85
CA VAL A 97 -9.46 -9.55 11.73
C VAL A 97 -8.28 -9.25 12.68
N ILE A 98 -7.68 -10.28 13.27
CA ILE A 98 -6.52 -10.11 14.17
C ILE A 98 -5.32 -9.55 13.40
N THR A 99 -5.04 -10.07 12.20
CA THR A 99 -3.98 -9.56 11.33
C THR A 99 -4.18 -8.08 11.02
N GLY A 100 -5.39 -7.69 10.61
CA GLY A 100 -5.70 -6.28 10.34
C GLY A 100 -5.54 -5.39 11.57
N PHE A 101 -5.93 -5.88 12.76
CA PHE A 101 -5.76 -5.16 14.01
C PHE A 101 -4.27 -4.96 14.38
N ILE A 102 -3.45 -5.99 14.27
CA ILE A 102 -2.01 -5.93 14.53
C ILE A 102 -1.31 -4.99 13.55
N ILE A 103 -1.66 -5.07 12.26
CA ILE A 103 -1.09 -4.18 11.23
C ILE A 103 -1.43 -2.72 11.55
N LEU A 104 -2.69 -2.43 11.86
CA LEU A 104 -3.12 -1.07 12.20
C LEU A 104 -2.37 -0.49 13.42
N ALA A 105 -2.04 -1.33 14.41
CA ALA A 105 -1.37 -0.91 15.64
C ALA A 105 0.01 -0.27 15.38
N TYR A 106 0.83 -0.84 14.49
CA TYR A 106 2.12 -0.23 14.14
C TYR A 106 2.00 0.74 12.96
N TYR A 107 1.12 0.46 11.99
CA TYR A 107 1.01 1.26 10.77
C TYR A 107 0.56 2.70 11.06
N SER A 108 -0.34 2.85 12.04
CA SER A 108 -0.80 4.17 12.51
C SER A 108 0.31 5.02 13.14
N VAL A 109 1.33 4.39 13.75
CA VAL A 109 2.51 5.10 14.28
C VAL A 109 3.38 5.61 13.14
N ILE A 110 3.67 4.78 12.14
CA ILE A 110 4.49 5.17 10.98
C ILE A 110 3.77 6.25 10.16
N ALA A 111 2.45 6.11 9.95
CA ALA A 111 1.64 7.16 9.33
C ALA A 111 1.68 8.47 10.14
N GLY A 112 1.75 8.38 11.48
CA GLY A 112 1.96 9.54 12.35
C GLY A 112 3.29 10.25 12.06
N TRP A 113 4.37 9.51 11.83
CA TRP A 113 5.65 10.10 11.40
C TRP A 113 5.49 10.82 10.07
N VAL A 114 4.81 10.23 9.08
CA VAL A 114 4.56 10.89 7.79
C VAL A 114 3.83 12.23 7.98
N VAL A 115 2.81 12.28 8.84
CA VAL A 115 2.10 13.54 9.14
C VAL A 115 3.03 14.54 9.82
N ARG A 116 3.87 14.10 10.76
CA ARG A 116 4.87 14.97 11.41
C ARG A 116 5.84 15.58 10.40
N TYR A 117 6.39 14.76 9.50
CA TYR A 117 7.30 15.20 8.43
C TYR A 117 6.60 16.16 7.45
N ALA A 118 5.33 15.90 7.11
CA ALA A 118 4.56 16.81 6.25
C ALA A 118 4.35 18.18 6.92
N VAL A 119 4.05 18.21 8.22
CA VAL A 119 3.92 19.46 8.99
C VAL A 119 5.26 20.20 9.01
N ASP A 120 6.37 19.52 9.27
CA ASP A 120 7.69 20.17 9.26
C ASP A 120 8.05 20.70 7.87
N GLY A 121 7.89 19.91 6.82
CA GLY A 121 8.19 20.33 5.46
C GLY A 121 7.38 21.55 4.99
N ILE A 122 6.14 21.71 5.46
CA ILE A 122 5.27 22.84 5.08
C ILE A 122 5.55 24.09 5.91
N PHE A 123 5.78 23.95 7.23
CA PHE A 123 5.80 25.09 8.15
C PHE A 123 7.18 25.46 8.68
N SER A 124 8.08 24.50 8.80
CA SER A 124 9.36 24.66 9.52
C SER A 124 10.59 24.46 8.63
N GLY A 125 10.45 23.70 7.53
CA GLY A 125 11.58 23.10 6.82
C GLY A 125 12.23 21.94 7.59
N PHE A 126 13.19 21.28 6.96
CA PHE A 126 13.97 20.20 7.58
C PHE A 126 15.29 20.73 8.16
N PRO A 127 15.72 20.26 9.34
CA PRO A 127 17.00 20.66 9.91
C PRO A 127 18.17 20.04 9.14
N ALA A 128 19.36 20.62 9.28
CA ALA A 128 20.57 20.17 8.59
C ALA A 128 21.05 18.76 8.97
N ASN A 129 20.56 18.19 10.08
CA ASN A 129 20.86 16.82 10.50
C ASN A 129 19.59 15.94 10.44
N PRO A 130 19.37 15.22 9.33
CA PRO A 130 18.16 14.41 9.15
C PRO A 130 18.03 13.25 10.15
N ALA A 131 19.14 12.65 10.58
CA ALA A 131 19.12 11.54 11.53
C ALA A 131 18.68 11.98 12.93
N GLU A 132 19.15 13.14 13.38
CA GLU A 132 18.70 13.75 14.65
C GLU A 132 17.21 14.12 14.59
N HIS A 133 16.77 14.68 13.47
CA HIS A 133 15.37 14.98 13.24
C HIS A 133 14.49 13.74 13.33
N PHE A 134 14.87 12.66 12.66
CA PHE A 134 14.16 11.39 12.73
C PHE A 134 14.08 10.85 14.17
N GLY A 135 15.16 11.01 14.95
CA GLY A 135 15.16 10.70 16.38
C GLY A 135 14.08 11.48 17.16
N VAL A 136 13.93 12.79 16.90
CA VAL A 136 12.88 13.62 17.52
C VAL A 136 11.48 13.19 17.07
N VAL A 137 11.30 12.82 15.80
CA VAL A 137 10.00 12.39 15.27
C VAL A 137 9.55 11.06 15.90
N THR A 138 10.49 10.16 16.17
CA THR A 138 10.21 8.78 16.61
C THR A 138 10.27 8.56 18.11
N THR A 139 10.73 9.54 18.90
CA THR A 139 10.90 9.41 20.35
C THR A 139 10.05 10.40 21.15
N GLY A 140 9.83 10.10 22.43
CA GLY A 140 9.06 10.94 23.35
C GLY A 140 7.56 10.98 23.04
N MET A 141 6.94 12.16 23.25
CA MET A 141 5.49 12.34 23.08
C MET A 141 5.08 12.61 21.63
N SER A 142 6.02 13.01 20.77
CA SER A 142 5.75 13.31 19.35
C SER A 142 5.04 12.17 18.62
N PRO A 143 5.59 10.94 18.54
CA PRO A 143 4.95 9.85 17.79
C PRO A 143 3.57 9.48 18.37
N ILE A 144 3.36 9.65 19.68
CA ILE A 144 2.07 9.37 20.34
C ILE A 144 1.00 10.37 19.87
N TRP A 145 1.30 11.66 19.87
CA TRP A 145 0.35 12.69 19.44
C TRP A 145 -0.06 12.51 17.98
N TYR A 146 0.91 12.30 17.10
CA TYR A 146 0.63 12.12 15.67
C TYR A 146 -0.07 10.79 15.39
N HIS A 147 0.25 9.71 16.12
CA HIS A 147 -0.52 8.47 16.09
C HIS A 147 -2.00 8.71 16.46
N LEU A 148 -2.27 9.45 17.53
CA LEU A 148 -3.65 9.77 17.95
C LEU A 148 -4.38 10.60 16.89
N VAL A 149 -3.70 11.55 16.23
CA VAL A 149 -4.28 12.32 15.11
C VAL A 149 -4.64 11.40 13.94
N VAL A 150 -3.74 10.49 13.55
CA VAL A 150 -3.99 9.52 12.48
C VAL A 150 -5.14 8.58 12.83
N MET A 151 -5.16 8.03 14.05
CA MET A 151 -6.24 7.17 14.51
C MET A 151 -7.57 7.90 14.59
N GLY A 152 -7.58 9.13 15.11
CA GLY A 152 -8.78 9.98 15.16
C GLY A 152 -9.34 10.25 13.77
N THR A 153 -8.48 10.60 12.81
CA THR A 153 -8.86 10.81 11.40
C THR A 153 -9.39 9.52 10.76
N THR A 154 -8.72 8.39 11.01
CA THR A 154 -9.12 7.08 10.49
C THR A 154 -10.49 6.66 11.03
N ILE A 155 -10.71 6.78 12.34
CA ILE A 155 -11.99 6.51 13.00
C ILE A 155 -13.08 7.43 12.44
N PHE A 156 -12.78 8.72 12.28
CA PHE A 156 -13.71 9.69 11.69
C PHE A 156 -14.15 9.28 10.29
N ILE A 157 -13.21 8.98 9.38
CA ILE A 157 -13.52 8.55 8.01
C ILE A 157 -14.34 7.25 8.00
N VAL A 158 -13.94 6.24 8.77
CA VAL A 158 -14.64 4.95 8.83
C VAL A 158 -16.03 5.11 9.44
N SER A 159 -16.20 5.99 10.43
CA SER A 159 -17.49 6.26 11.07
C SER A 159 -18.51 6.94 10.15
N MET A 160 -18.06 7.59 9.07
CA MET A 160 -18.94 8.18 8.04
C MET A 160 -19.48 7.13 7.04
N GLY A 161 -19.06 5.87 7.15
CA GLY A 161 -19.50 4.79 6.26
C GLY A 161 -18.72 4.72 4.94
N VAL A 162 -19.19 3.85 4.04
CA VAL A 162 -18.48 3.52 2.79
C VAL A 162 -18.56 4.66 1.79
N GLN A 163 -19.76 5.20 1.51
CA GLN A 163 -19.93 6.22 0.47
C GLN A 163 -19.43 7.59 0.92
N LYS A 164 -19.85 8.04 2.11
CA LYS A 164 -19.55 9.39 2.60
C LYS A 164 -18.14 9.51 3.20
N GLY A 165 -17.58 8.42 3.68
CA GLY A 165 -16.24 8.34 4.24
C GLY A 165 -15.21 7.80 3.25
N ILE A 166 -15.15 6.46 3.15
CA ILE A 166 -14.07 5.74 2.45
C ILE A 166 -13.98 6.11 0.97
N GLU A 167 -15.09 6.01 0.23
CA GLU A 167 -15.15 6.32 -1.20
C GLU A 167 -14.79 7.78 -1.48
N ARG A 168 -15.36 8.71 -0.70
CA ARG A 168 -15.09 10.14 -0.87
C ARG A 168 -13.62 10.48 -0.61
N ALA A 169 -13.03 9.90 0.43
CA ALA A 169 -11.61 10.06 0.71
C ALA A 169 -10.75 9.49 -0.43
N ALA A 170 -11.04 8.26 -0.89
CA ALA A 170 -10.28 7.60 -1.94
C ALA A 170 -10.33 8.34 -3.28
N ILE A 171 -11.50 8.85 -3.69
CA ILE A 171 -11.66 9.60 -4.95
C ILE A 171 -10.81 10.88 -5.00
N ILE A 172 -10.51 11.48 -3.84
CA ILE A 172 -9.70 12.69 -3.76
C ILE A 172 -8.24 12.35 -3.54
N LEU A 173 -7.94 11.56 -2.51
CA LEU A 173 -6.57 11.33 -2.05
C LEU A 173 -5.75 10.48 -3.03
N MET A 174 -6.36 9.51 -3.72
CA MET A 174 -5.62 8.64 -4.64
C MET A 174 -5.13 9.36 -5.89
N PRO A 175 -5.94 10.16 -6.61
CA PRO A 175 -5.43 10.96 -7.72
C PRO A 175 -4.39 11.99 -7.28
N VAL A 176 -4.54 12.59 -6.09
CA VAL A 176 -3.56 13.54 -5.54
C VAL A 176 -2.22 12.84 -5.28
N LEU A 177 -2.23 11.67 -4.63
CA LEU A 177 -1.03 10.86 -4.41
C LEU A 177 -0.33 10.52 -5.72
N PHE A 178 -1.09 10.03 -6.71
CA PHE A 178 -0.53 9.69 -8.02
C PHE A 178 0.07 10.91 -8.73
N GLY A 179 -0.62 12.06 -8.67
CA GLY A 179 -0.12 13.31 -9.24
C GLY A 179 1.19 13.76 -8.59
N ILE A 180 1.28 13.72 -7.26
CA ILE A 180 2.52 14.05 -6.52
C ILE A 180 3.66 13.11 -6.94
N LEU A 181 3.40 11.80 -7.01
CA LEU A 181 4.40 10.82 -7.42
C LEU A 181 4.93 11.06 -8.83
N VAL A 182 4.06 11.34 -9.78
CA VAL A 182 4.47 11.63 -11.17
C VAL A 182 5.31 12.91 -11.21
N LEU A 183 4.91 13.97 -10.49
CA LEU A 183 5.68 15.21 -10.41
C LEU A 183 7.07 14.98 -9.79
N LEU A 184 7.15 14.19 -8.72
CA LEU A 184 8.43 13.82 -8.11
C LEU A 184 9.29 12.99 -9.04
N ALA A 185 8.71 12.07 -9.83
CA ALA A 185 9.47 11.27 -10.79
C ALA A 185 10.04 12.15 -11.93
N LEU A 186 9.24 13.11 -12.42
CA LEU A 186 9.70 14.08 -13.41
C LEU A 186 10.80 14.98 -12.87
N TRP A 187 10.70 15.41 -11.60
CA TRP A 187 11.75 16.19 -10.93
C TRP A 187 13.01 15.36 -10.70
N ALA A 188 12.88 14.12 -10.21
CA ALA A 188 14.01 13.23 -9.94
C ALA A 188 14.84 12.95 -11.22
N PHE A 189 14.19 12.92 -12.38
CA PHE A 189 14.86 12.80 -13.68
C PHE A 189 15.79 13.99 -14.01
N THR A 190 15.56 15.15 -13.41
CA THR A 190 16.40 16.36 -13.64
C THR A 190 17.64 16.42 -12.76
N LEU A 191 17.80 15.50 -11.81
CA LEU A 191 18.92 15.50 -10.88
C LEU A 191 20.20 14.95 -11.54
N ASP A 192 21.34 15.57 -11.21
CA ASP A 192 22.65 15.04 -11.56
C ASP A 192 22.88 13.72 -10.80
N GLY A 193 23.24 12.65 -11.52
CA GLY A 193 23.38 11.30 -10.92
C GLY A 193 22.12 10.43 -10.97
N ALA A 194 21.01 10.95 -11.54
CA ALA A 194 19.76 10.20 -11.67
C ALA A 194 19.90 8.95 -12.56
N LEU A 195 20.71 9.02 -13.61
CA LEU A 195 20.91 7.93 -14.57
C LEU A 195 21.50 6.68 -13.91
N GLU A 196 22.42 6.85 -12.97
CA GLU A 196 23.02 5.79 -12.17
C GLU A 196 21.97 5.13 -11.27
N GLY A 197 21.09 5.92 -10.65
CA GLY A 197 19.97 5.41 -9.87
C GLY A 197 18.98 4.60 -10.71
N TYR A 198 18.64 5.06 -11.91
CA TYR A 198 17.82 4.29 -12.84
C TYR A 198 18.52 3.01 -13.30
N ALA A 199 19.82 3.08 -13.60
CA ALA A 199 20.60 1.91 -13.98
C ALA A 199 20.63 0.88 -12.84
N PHE A 200 20.77 1.32 -11.59
CA PHE A 200 20.70 0.44 -10.43
C PHE A 200 19.32 -0.23 -10.30
N TYR A 201 18.23 0.54 -10.38
CA TYR A 201 16.87 0.02 -10.23
C TYR A 201 16.43 -0.91 -11.38
N LEU A 202 16.81 -0.58 -12.62
CA LEU A 202 16.27 -1.22 -13.82
C LEU A 202 17.23 -2.21 -14.48
N ARG A 203 18.45 -2.40 -13.97
CA ARG A 203 19.40 -3.37 -14.54
C ARG A 203 18.83 -4.79 -14.41
N PRO A 204 18.54 -5.49 -15.53
CA PRO A 204 18.01 -6.83 -15.45
C PRO A 204 19.12 -7.83 -15.09
N SER A 205 18.88 -8.63 -14.06
CA SER A 205 19.71 -9.79 -13.71
C SER A 205 18.84 -11.04 -13.62
N PHE A 206 18.91 -11.91 -14.64
CA PHE A 206 18.10 -13.13 -14.70
C PHE A 206 18.66 -14.27 -13.84
N SER A 207 19.94 -14.21 -13.44
CA SER A 207 20.53 -15.20 -12.53
C SER A 207 19.84 -15.20 -11.17
N GLU A 208 19.44 -14.03 -10.71
CA GLU A 208 18.78 -13.80 -9.42
C GLU A 208 17.37 -14.42 -9.36
N LEU A 209 16.70 -14.61 -10.50
CA LEU A 209 15.33 -15.14 -10.53
C LEU A 209 15.22 -16.61 -10.11
N PHE A 210 16.33 -17.35 -10.13
CA PHE A 210 16.37 -18.74 -9.70
C PHE A 210 16.68 -18.90 -8.22
N ASP A 211 16.99 -17.79 -7.53
CA ASP A 211 17.19 -17.81 -6.09
C ASP A 211 15.83 -18.07 -5.38
N PRO A 212 15.73 -19.15 -4.57
CA PRO A 212 14.52 -19.45 -3.80
C PRO A 212 14.07 -18.29 -2.90
N ASP A 213 15.01 -17.51 -2.34
CA ASP A 213 14.69 -16.38 -1.47
C ASP A 213 14.07 -15.24 -2.28
N ILE A 214 14.56 -14.97 -3.49
CA ILE A 214 13.99 -13.95 -4.38
C ILE A 214 12.60 -14.35 -4.86
N LEU A 215 12.41 -15.62 -5.20
CA LEU A 215 11.09 -16.16 -5.56
C LEU A 215 10.09 -16.03 -4.41
N SER A 216 10.52 -16.38 -3.19
CA SER A 216 9.71 -16.23 -1.98
C SER A 216 9.36 -14.77 -1.70
N GLN A 217 10.34 -13.87 -1.85
CA GLN A 217 10.14 -12.43 -1.69
C GLN A 217 9.19 -11.85 -2.74
N ALA A 218 9.32 -12.23 -4.01
CA ALA A 218 8.44 -11.78 -5.08
C ALA A 218 6.99 -12.25 -4.85
N ALA A 219 6.80 -13.50 -4.45
CA ALA A 219 5.49 -14.03 -4.07
C ALA A 219 4.92 -13.29 -2.86
N GLY A 220 5.69 -13.16 -1.78
CA GLY A 220 5.27 -12.42 -0.58
C GLY A 220 4.97 -10.94 -0.84
N GLN A 221 5.70 -10.31 -1.75
CA GLN A 221 5.46 -8.94 -2.19
C GLN A 221 4.11 -8.82 -2.92
N ALA A 222 3.75 -9.76 -3.79
CA ALA A 222 2.45 -9.74 -4.48
C ALA A 222 1.26 -9.83 -3.49
N PHE A 223 1.37 -10.65 -2.44
CA PHE A 223 0.33 -10.75 -1.40
C PHE A 223 0.22 -9.46 -0.59
N TYR A 224 1.35 -8.94 -0.14
CA TYR A 224 1.42 -7.74 0.70
C TYR A 224 0.92 -6.50 -0.05
N SER A 225 1.42 -6.28 -1.27
CA SER A 225 1.09 -5.12 -2.11
C SER A 225 -0.41 -5.08 -2.43
N LEU A 226 -1.01 -6.23 -2.74
CA LEU A 226 -2.43 -6.30 -3.10
C LEU A 226 -3.37 -6.42 -1.88
N SER A 227 -2.86 -6.29 -0.65
CA SER A 227 -3.66 -6.39 0.58
C SER A 227 -4.43 -7.71 0.73
N LEU A 228 -3.82 -8.82 0.28
CA LEU A 228 -4.46 -10.14 0.24
C LEU A 228 -4.19 -10.94 1.52
N GLY A 229 -5.16 -11.78 1.90
CA GLY A 229 -5.01 -12.69 3.05
C GLY A 229 -5.26 -12.02 4.41
N MET A 230 -5.77 -10.79 4.44
CA MET A 230 -6.23 -10.11 5.67
C MET A 230 -7.71 -9.69 5.60
N GLY A 231 -8.44 -10.10 4.56
CA GLY A 231 -9.88 -9.87 4.43
C GLY A 231 -10.27 -8.43 4.10
N CYS A 232 -9.32 -7.57 3.70
CA CYS A 232 -9.60 -6.21 3.27
C CYS A 232 -10.36 -6.21 1.94
N MET A 233 -9.84 -6.93 0.93
CA MET A 233 -10.48 -7.09 -0.39
C MET A 233 -11.82 -7.83 -0.29
N LEU A 234 -11.90 -8.84 0.57
CA LEU A 234 -13.18 -9.48 0.92
C LEU A 234 -14.17 -8.46 1.51
N THR A 235 -13.73 -7.62 2.45
CA THR A 235 -14.60 -6.61 3.06
C THR A 235 -15.07 -5.57 2.03
N PHE A 236 -14.18 -5.01 1.21
CA PHE A 236 -14.58 -4.04 0.19
C PHE A 236 -15.53 -4.63 -0.85
N SER A 237 -15.25 -5.84 -1.34
CA SER A 237 -16.12 -6.50 -2.31
C SER A 237 -17.49 -6.88 -1.74
N SER A 238 -17.64 -7.02 -0.42
CA SER A 238 -18.96 -7.20 0.22
C SER A 238 -19.91 -6.00 0.09
N TYR A 239 -19.37 -4.83 -0.30
CA TYR A 239 -20.10 -3.61 -0.62
C TYR A 239 -20.20 -3.36 -2.14
N LEU A 240 -19.80 -4.34 -2.96
CA LEU A 240 -19.85 -4.25 -4.42
C LEU A 240 -21.22 -4.71 -4.94
N SER A 241 -21.72 -4.03 -5.96
CA SER A 241 -22.92 -4.44 -6.68
C SER A 241 -22.65 -5.62 -7.63
N ASP A 242 -23.71 -6.36 -7.97
CA ASP A 242 -23.61 -7.60 -8.73
C ASP A 242 -23.36 -7.37 -10.25
N ASP A 243 -23.59 -6.16 -10.74
CA ASP A 243 -23.37 -5.73 -12.13
C ASP A 243 -21.90 -5.42 -12.46
N ILE A 244 -21.02 -5.33 -11.46
CA ILE A 244 -19.60 -5.00 -11.66
C ILE A 244 -18.80 -6.24 -12.09
N ASN A 245 -17.93 -6.07 -13.10
CA ASN A 245 -17.06 -7.13 -13.60
C ASN A 245 -15.81 -7.27 -12.71
N MET A 246 -15.82 -8.27 -11.82
CA MET A 246 -14.73 -8.50 -10.86
C MET A 246 -13.37 -8.78 -11.52
N ASN A 247 -13.33 -9.47 -12.67
CA ASN A 247 -12.08 -9.74 -13.38
C ASN A 247 -11.42 -8.44 -13.82
N ARG A 248 -12.20 -7.57 -14.46
CA ARG A 248 -11.72 -6.24 -14.88
C ARG A 248 -11.26 -5.42 -13.68
N GLU A 249 -12.01 -5.42 -12.57
CA GLU A 249 -11.64 -4.64 -11.39
C GLU A 249 -10.38 -5.17 -10.73
N ALA A 250 -10.27 -6.47 -10.51
CA ALA A 250 -9.08 -7.08 -9.90
C ALA A 250 -7.83 -6.80 -10.74
N THR A 251 -7.91 -6.93 -12.06
CA THR A 251 -6.82 -6.55 -12.97
C THR A 251 -6.49 -5.06 -12.89
N THR A 252 -7.50 -4.19 -12.89
CA THR A 252 -7.28 -2.74 -12.79
C THR A 252 -6.59 -2.37 -11.49
N ILE A 253 -7.04 -2.94 -10.36
CA ILE A 253 -6.47 -2.70 -9.03
C ILE A 253 -5.01 -3.16 -8.99
N ALA A 254 -4.73 -4.39 -9.46
CA ALA A 254 -3.38 -4.94 -9.44
C ALA A 254 -2.38 -4.15 -10.28
N PHE A 255 -2.77 -3.75 -11.50
CA PHE A 255 -1.89 -2.93 -12.34
C PHE A 255 -1.76 -1.48 -11.85
N SER A 256 -2.78 -0.92 -11.21
CA SER A 256 -2.68 0.41 -10.60
C SER A 256 -1.73 0.40 -9.40
N ASP A 257 -1.85 -0.61 -8.54
CA ASP A 257 -0.97 -0.83 -7.40
C ASP A 257 0.50 -0.99 -7.83
N PHE A 258 0.75 -1.86 -8.82
CA PHE A 258 2.06 -2.02 -9.44
C PHE A 258 2.57 -0.71 -10.05
N GLY A 259 1.72 0.02 -10.78
CA GLY A 259 2.11 1.28 -11.42
C GLY A 259 2.62 2.31 -10.41
N VAL A 260 1.93 2.44 -9.26
CA VAL A 260 2.39 3.30 -8.17
C VAL A 260 3.73 2.81 -7.62
N ALA A 261 3.86 1.51 -7.32
CA ALA A 261 5.09 0.95 -6.77
C ALA A 261 6.29 1.11 -7.71
N PHE A 262 6.07 0.96 -9.01
CA PHE A 262 7.09 1.15 -10.04
C PHE A 262 7.51 2.61 -10.16
N ILE A 263 6.55 3.55 -10.19
CA ILE A 263 6.84 4.99 -10.20
C ILE A 263 7.61 5.40 -8.93
N ALA A 264 7.26 4.85 -7.77
CA ALA A 264 7.99 5.12 -6.53
C ALA A 264 9.49 4.74 -6.65
N GLY A 265 9.81 3.62 -7.32
CA GLY A 265 11.20 3.25 -7.58
C GLY A 265 11.93 4.21 -8.52
N LEU A 266 11.20 4.80 -9.47
CA LEU A 266 11.70 5.88 -10.35
C LEU A 266 11.90 7.22 -9.64
N VAL A 267 11.40 7.37 -8.40
CA VAL A 267 11.69 8.53 -7.54
C VAL A 267 12.85 8.20 -6.60
N VAL A 268 12.71 7.10 -5.85
CA VAL A 268 13.59 6.76 -4.74
C VAL A 268 15.05 6.60 -5.18
N PHE A 269 15.34 5.74 -6.16
CA PHE A 269 16.73 5.46 -6.53
C PHE A 269 17.47 6.64 -7.18
N PRO A 270 16.87 7.37 -8.14
CA PRO A 270 17.53 8.56 -8.68
C PRO A 270 17.86 9.60 -7.62
N VAL A 271 16.94 9.85 -6.67
CA VAL A 271 17.16 10.81 -5.58
C VAL A 271 18.30 10.34 -4.67
N ILE A 272 18.29 9.08 -4.24
CA ILE A 272 19.38 8.51 -3.43
C ILE A 272 20.74 8.68 -4.12
N PHE A 273 20.81 8.36 -5.41
CA PHE A 273 22.07 8.39 -6.14
C PHE A 273 22.56 9.82 -6.37
N ALA A 274 21.65 10.74 -6.68
CA ALA A 274 21.96 12.16 -6.82
C ALA A 274 22.48 12.77 -5.52
N LEU A 275 21.97 12.31 -4.36
CA LEU A 275 22.40 12.77 -3.04
C LEU A 275 23.65 12.03 -2.52
N GLY A 276 24.15 11.00 -3.23
CA GLY A 276 25.30 10.22 -2.78
C GLY A 276 25.04 9.37 -1.52
N MET A 277 23.77 9.01 -1.28
CA MET A 277 23.32 8.32 -0.06
C MET A 277 23.14 6.81 -0.24
N GLN A 278 23.85 6.19 -1.19
CA GLN A 278 23.67 4.77 -1.51
C GLN A 278 23.92 3.85 -0.31
N ASN A 279 24.85 4.23 0.57
CA ASN A 279 25.22 3.44 1.75
C ASN A 279 24.22 3.58 2.92
N ASP A 280 23.43 4.66 2.96
CA ASP A 280 22.44 4.90 4.03
C ASP A 280 21.13 4.14 3.79
N VAL A 281 20.96 3.61 2.58
CA VAL A 281 19.73 2.96 2.09
C VAL A 281 19.73 1.46 2.34
N SER A 282 20.90 0.82 2.34
CA SER A 282 21.03 -0.63 2.49
C SER A 282 20.75 -1.14 3.91
N GLU A 283 20.69 -0.27 4.92
CA GLU A 283 20.54 -0.70 6.32
C GLU A 283 19.09 -0.67 6.84
N SER A 284 18.20 0.18 6.31
CA SER A 284 16.81 0.26 6.80
C SER A 284 15.85 0.96 5.85
N THR A 285 14.74 0.27 5.53
CA THR A 285 13.57 0.82 4.82
C THR A 285 13.04 2.12 5.43
N VAL A 286 13.13 2.23 6.76
CA VAL A 286 12.63 3.41 7.49
C VAL A 286 13.63 4.56 7.42
N GLY A 287 14.93 4.27 7.63
CA GLY A 287 15.96 5.30 7.56
C GLY A 287 15.95 5.99 6.19
N ALA A 288 15.77 5.22 5.14
CA ALA A 288 15.88 5.77 3.82
C ALA A 288 14.64 6.58 3.38
N LEU A 289 13.43 6.29 3.90
CA LEU A 289 12.25 7.15 3.72
C LEU A 289 12.30 8.44 4.55
N PHE A 290 12.80 8.39 5.78
CA PHE A 290 12.67 9.48 6.76
C PHE A 290 13.97 10.24 7.03
N ILE A 291 15.10 9.77 6.53
CA ILE A 291 16.43 10.40 6.68
C ILE A 291 16.97 10.82 5.32
N ALA A 292 16.82 9.99 4.27
CA ALA A 292 17.43 10.27 2.96
C ALA A 292 16.55 11.09 2.00
N LEU A 293 15.23 10.99 2.08
CA LEU A 293 14.31 11.74 1.20
C LEU A 293 14.01 13.19 1.65
N PRO A 294 13.77 13.48 2.94
CA PRO A 294 13.53 14.84 3.43
C PRO A 294 14.78 15.72 3.35
#